data_AF-A0A6A9TK48-F1
#
_entry.id   AF-A0A6A9TK48-F1
#
_cell.length_a   1.000
_cell.length_b   1.000
_cell.length_c   1.000
_cell.angle_alpha   90.00
_cell.angle_beta   90.00
_cell.angle_gamma   90.00
#
_symmetry.space_group_name_H-M   'P 1'
#
loop_
_entity.id
_entity.type
_entity.pdbx_description
1 polymer ?
#
loop_
_entity_poly.entity_id
_entity_poly.type
_entity_poly.pdbx_seq_one_letter_code
_entity_poly.pdbx_strand_id
1 'polypeptide(L)'
;MLPTDSDGVPDAAGIRDEVVEALVTYVRALRRAGVNVPANAGVVGARALVEVGFDDEDRARAALRAALVSHAEDVETFDRMFGEFWRRLGAHLDGDTIDEPLDDAV
;
A
#
# COMPACT_ATOMS: atom_id res chain seq x y z
N MET A 1 16.56 20.18 24.76
CA MET A 1 16.21 18.96 24.02
C MET A 1 14.72 18.77 24.19
N LEU A 2 13.96 19.22 23.20
CA LEU A 2 12.50 19.04 23.19
C LEU A 2 12.25 17.59 22.76
N PRO A 3 11.37 16.83 23.43
CA PRO A 3 10.75 15.68 22.81
C PRO A 3 9.74 16.24 21.80
N THR A 4 10.09 16.19 20.52
CA THR A 4 9.13 16.21 19.42
C THR A 4 8.90 14.78 18.99
N ASP A 5 7.68 14.54 18.50
CA ASP A 5 7.14 13.32 17.92
C ASP A 5 6.58 12.34 18.97
N SER A 6 5.28 12.01 19.04
CA SER A 6 4.03 12.53 18.48
C SER A 6 2.92 11.87 19.31
N ASP A 7 1.81 12.57 19.50
CA ASP A 7 0.57 12.04 20.06
C ASP A 7 0.19 10.69 19.41
N GLY A 8 -0.27 9.73 20.24
CA GLY A 8 -0.68 8.37 19.87
C GLY A 8 -1.97 8.31 19.05
N VAL A 9 -1.97 8.98 17.91
CA VAL A 9 -2.85 8.71 16.77
C VAL A 9 -1.91 8.26 15.66
N PRO A 10 -2.20 7.19 14.90
CA PRO A 10 -1.55 6.97 13.62
C PRO A 10 -1.58 8.28 12.83
N ASP A 11 -0.47 9.02 12.82
CA ASP A 11 -0.41 10.21 11.98
C ASP A 11 -0.60 9.67 10.58
N ALA A 12 -1.61 10.15 9.87
CA ALA A 12 -1.92 9.63 8.54
C ALA A 12 -0.67 9.66 7.61
N ALA A 13 0.37 10.42 7.97
CA ALA A 13 1.70 10.36 7.40
C ALA A 13 2.41 9.00 7.56
N GLY A 14 2.39 8.37 8.74
CA GLY A 14 2.96 7.05 8.99
C GLY A 14 2.28 5.95 8.15
N ILE A 15 0.94 5.91 8.16
CA ILE A 15 0.16 5.01 7.30
C ILE A 15 0.50 5.22 5.81
N ARG A 16 0.64 6.49 5.38
CA ARG A 16 1.05 6.81 4.01
C ARG A 16 2.45 6.29 3.68
N ASP A 17 3.41 6.43 4.59
CA ASP A 17 4.79 5.99 4.38
C ASP A 17 4.88 4.46 4.30
N GLU A 18 4.12 3.72 5.12
CA GLU A 18 4.04 2.26 5.05
C GLU A 18 3.42 1.76 3.74
N VAL A 19 2.32 2.40 3.29
CA VAL A 19 1.70 2.10 1.99
C VAL A 19 2.71 2.34 0.85
N VAL A 20 3.44 3.47 0.91
CA VAL A 20 4.46 3.81 -0.08
C VAL A 20 5.60 2.78 -0.07
N GLU A 21 6.06 2.35 1.11
CA GLU A 21 7.10 1.32 1.22
C GLU A 21 6.62 -0.04 0.69
N ALA A 22 5.40 -0.45 1.05
CA ALA A 22 4.79 -1.68 0.58
C ALA A 22 4.66 -1.67 -0.95
N LEU A 23 4.22 -0.55 -1.53
CA LEU A 23 4.10 -0.37 -2.98
C LEU A 23 5.46 -0.39 -3.68
N VAL A 24 6.48 0.30 -3.14
CA VAL A 24 7.83 0.30 -3.72
C VAL A 24 8.44 -1.10 -3.66
N THR A 25 8.21 -1.84 -2.58
CA THR A 25 8.64 -3.24 -2.44
C THR A 25 7.95 -4.13 -3.48
N TYR A 26 6.65 -3.94 -3.68
CA TYR A 26 5.88 -4.64 -4.71
C TYR A 26 6.40 -4.36 -6.13
N VAL A 27 6.62 -3.09 -6.48
CA VAL A 27 7.20 -2.68 -7.77
C VAL A 27 8.59 -3.32 -8.00
N ARG A 28 9.42 -3.39 -6.97
CA ARG A 28 10.72 -4.07 -7.04
C ARG A 28 10.57 -5.57 -7.25
N ALA A 29 9.59 -6.21 -6.62
CA ALA A 29 9.29 -7.62 -6.82
C ALA A 29 8.82 -7.91 -8.26
N LEU A 30 7.93 -7.06 -8.80
CA LEU A 30 7.48 -7.14 -10.20
C LEU A 30 8.63 -7.02 -11.19
N ARG A 31 9.53 -6.04 -11.01
CA ARG A 31 10.72 -5.89 -11.87
C ARG A 31 11.64 -7.11 -11.80
N ARG A 32 11.81 -7.72 -10.62
CA ARG A 32 12.58 -8.97 -10.47
C ARG A 32 11.90 -10.17 -11.13
N ALA A 33 10.57 -10.17 -11.21
CA ALA A 33 9.79 -11.19 -11.90
C ALA A 33 9.77 -11.00 -13.44
N GLY A 34 10.40 -9.95 -13.96
CA GLY A 34 10.48 -9.67 -15.40
C GLY A 34 9.38 -8.75 -15.94
N VAL A 35 8.50 -8.23 -15.07
CA VAL A 35 7.43 -7.31 -15.48
C VAL A 35 8.01 -5.95 -15.86
N ASN A 36 7.59 -5.43 -17.01
CA ASN A 36 8.03 -4.11 -17.47
C ASN A 36 7.27 -3.00 -16.73
N VAL A 37 7.80 -2.61 -15.57
CA VAL A 37 7.21 -1.55 -14.72
C VAL A 37 7.85 -0.18 -15.03
N PRO A 38 7.07 0.82 -15.48
CA PRO A 38 7.56 2.19 -15.74
C PRO A 38 8.28 2.82 -14.53
N ALA A 39 9.18 3.77 -14.78
CA ALA A 39 9.94 4.44 -13.71
C ALA A 39 9.03 5.27 -12.77
N ASN A 40 7.97 5.85 -13.30
CA ASN A 40 6.98 6.65 -12.57
C ASN A 40 5.85 5.81 -11.93
N ALA A 41 5.82 4.50 -12.17
CA ALA A 41 4.69 3.65 -11.84
C ALA A 41 4.40 3.61 -10.33
N GLY A 42 5.43 3.68 -9.48
CA GLY A 42 5.25 3.74 -8.03
C GLY A 42 4.51 4.99 -7.55
N VAL A 43 4.85 6.17 -8.08
CA VAL A 43 4.19 7.43 -7.70
C VAL A 43 2.77 7.50 -8.26
N VAL A 44 2.56 7.04 -9.50
CA VAL A 44 1.24 6.98 -10.12
C VAL A 44 0.33 5.99 -9.38
N GLY A 45 0.86 4.82 -9.00
CA GLY A 45 0.14 3.81 -8.23
C GLY A 45 -0.25 4.30 -6.84
N ALA A 46 0.66 4.97 -6.12
CA ALA A 46 0.37 5.54 -4.80
C ALA A 46 -0.75 6.58 -4.89
N ARG A 47 -0.68 7.47 -5.88
CA ARG A 47 -1.73 8.48 -6.08
C ARG A 47 -3.06 7.85 -6.45
N ALA A 48 -3.06 6.84 -7.31
CA ALA A 48 -4.27 6.14 -7.70
C ALA A 48 -4.94 5.44 -6.50
N LEU A 49 -4.15 4.82 -5.60
CA LEU A 49 -4.65 4.23 -4.35
C LEU A 49 -5.30 5.26 -3.42
N VAL A 50 -4.71 6.44 -3.28
CA VAL A 50 -5.29 7.54 -2.48
C VAL A 50 -6.63 8.01 -3.04
N GLU A 51 -6.78 8.03 -4.37
CA GLU A 51 -8.03 8.47 -5.03
C GLU A 51 -9.14 7.41 -4.99
N VAL A 52 -8.80 6.11 -5.07
CA VAL A 52 -9.80 5.02 -5.06
C VAL A 52 -10.13 4.50 -3.66
N GLY A 53 -9.24 4.74 -2.69
CA GLY A 53 -9.37 4.24 -1.32
C GLY A 53 -8.99 2.75 -1.19
N PHE A 54 -8.98 2.27 0.05
CA PHE A 54 -8.64 0.87 0.40
C PHE A 54 -9.89 0.02 0.69
N ASP A 55 -11.09 0.58 0.58
CA ASP A 55 -12.35 -0.08 0.92
C ASP A 55 -12.75 -1.19 -0.07
N ASP A 56 -12.18 -1.18 -1.28
CA ASP A 56 -12.53 -2.10 -2.36
C ASP A 56 -11.26 -2.61 -3.07
N GLU A 57 -10.94 -3.89 -2.82
CA GLU A 57 -9.78 -4.57 -3.41
C GLU A 57 -9.82 -4.57 -4.94
N ASP A 58 -10.99 -4.79 -5.54
CA ASP A 58 -11.11 -4.88 -7.00
C ASP A 58 -10.86 -3.52 -7.65
N ARG A 59 -11.32 -2.45 -6.99
CA ARG A 59 -11.10 -1.07 -7.42
C ARG A 59 -9.64 -0.67 -7.31
N ALA A 60 -8.99 -1.00 -6.20
CA ALA A 60 -7.56 -0.79 -5.99
C ALA A 60 -6.72 -1.60 -6.99
N ARG A 61 -7.11 -2.84 -7.27
CA ARG A 61 -6.46 -3.71 -8.27
C ARG A 61 -6.53 -3.10 -9.66
N ALA A 62 -7.70 -2.64 -10.09
CA ALA A 62 -7.88 -2.01 -11.39
C ALA A 62 -7.03 -0.73 -11.54
N ALA A 63 -6.99 0.10 -10.49
CA ALA A 63 -6.20 1.33 -10.46
C ALA A 63 -4.69 1.05 -10.54
N LEU A 64 -4.19 0.12 -9.72
CA LEU A 64 -2.78 -0.28 -9.74
C LEU A 64 -2.40 -0.98 -11.04
N ARG A 65 -3.29 -1.82 -11.61
CA ARG A 65 -3.07 -2.44 -12.90
C ARG A 65 -2.90 -1.37 -13.99
N ALA A 66 -3.78 -0.37 -14.03
CA ALA A 66 -3.67 0.73 -14.99
C ALA A 66 -2.40 1.57 -14.81
N ALA A 67 -1.91 1.71 -13.57
CA ALA A 67 -0.70 2.48 -13.26
C ALA A 67 0.61 1.72 -13.48
N LEU A 68 0.63 0.41 -13.20
CA LEU A 68 1.83 -0.41 -13.14
C LEU A 68 2.06 -1.25 -14.39
N VAL A 69 1.01 -1.63 -15.11
CA VAL A 69 1.09 -2.57 -16.23
C VAL A 69 1.00 -1.81 -17.55
N SER A 70 2.10 -1.84 -18.32
CA SER A 70 2.15 -1.21 -19.65
C SER A 70 1.89 -2.21 -20.79
N HIS A 71 2.09 -3.51 -20.57
CA HIS A 71 1.92 -4.56 -21.60
C HIS A 71 0.89 -5.60 -21.14
N ALA A 72 0.08 -6.10 -22.07
CA ALA A 72 -0.96 -7.09 -21.75
C ALA A 72 -0.37 -8.43 -21.23
N GLU A 73 0.85 -8.78 -21.64
CA GLU A 73 1.56 -10.00 -21.19
C GLU A 73 1.93 -9.97 -19.71
N ASP A 74 2.07 -8.79 -19.13
CA ASP A 74 2.43 -8.59 -17.73
C ASP A 74 1.22 -8.68 -16.78
N VAL A 75 0.00 -8.67 -17.33
CA VAL A 75 -1.26 -8.65 -16.56
C VAL A 75 -1.39 -9.88 -15.67
N GLU A 76 -1.16 -11.09 -16.20
CA GLU A 76 -1.34 -12.32 -15.42
C GLU A 76 -0.33 -12.41 -14.27
N THR A 77 0.90 -11.94 -14.50
CA THR A 77 1.93 -11.90 -13.45
C THR A 77 1.56 -10.88 -12.38
N PHE A 78 1.07 -9.71 -12.78
CA PHE A 78 0.56 -8.70 -11.88
C PHE A 78 -0.61 -9.23 -11.02
N ASP A 79 -1.65 -9.79 -11.64
CA ASP A 79 -2.86 -10.23 -10.93
C ASP A 79 -2.53 -11.32 -9.90
N ARG A 80 -1.59 -12.23 -10.22
CA ARG A 80 -1.11 -13.26 -9.30
C ARG A 80 -0.36 -12.69 -8.09
N MET A 81 0.52 -11.71 -8.30
CA MET A 81 1.32 -11.12 -7.21
C MET A 81 0.52 -10.11 -6.38
N PHE A 82 -0.50 -9.48 -6.98
CA PHE A 82 -1.34 -8.49 -6.33
C PHE A 82 -2.04 -9.07 -5.09
N GLY A 83 -2.57 -10.28 -5.17
CA GLY A 83 -3.28 -10.88 -4.03
C GLY A 83 -2.38 -11.07 -2.80
N GLU A 84 -1.08 -11.34 -2.98
CA GLU A 84 -0.14 -11.40 -1.86
C GLU A 84 0.17 -10.01 -1.29
N PHE A 85 0.36 -9.03 -2.17
CA PHE A 85 0.54 -7.63 -1.79
C PHE A 85 -0.65 -7.11 -0.98
N TRP A 86 -1.89 -7.35 -1.43
CA TRP A 86 -3.10 -6.87 -0.77
C TRP A 86 -3.27 -7.46 0.63
N ARG A 87 -3.04 -8.77 0.79
CA ARG A 87 -3.06 -9.41 2.12
C ARG A 87 -2.01 -8.83 3.06
N ARG A 88 -0.81 -8.54 2.56
CA ARG A 88 0.27 -7.96 3.37
C ARG A 88 0.00 -6.50 3.73
N LEU A 89 -0.63 -5.76 2.82
CA LEU A 89 -1.05 -4.38 3.02
C LEU A 89 -2.14 -4.30 4.08
N GLY A 90 -3.20 -5.11 3.97
CA GLY A 90 -4.25 -5.21 4.98
C GLY A 90 -3.67 -5.54 6.37
N ALA A 91 -2.74 -6.50 6.44
CA ALA A 91 -2.08 -6.85 7.70
C ALA A 91 -1.22 -5.71 8.31
N HIS A 92 -0.68 -4.78 7.50
CA HIS A 92 0.00 -3.58 8.03
C HIS A 92 -1.02 -2.56 8.53
N LEU A 93 -2.08 -2.32 7.77
CA LEU A 93 -3.13 -1.36 8.12
C LEU A 93 -3.92 -1.79 9.38
N ASP A 94 -4.19 -3.09 9.51
CA ASP A 94 -4.87 -3.67 10.68
C ASP A 94 -3.98 -3.67 11.93
N GLY A 95 -2.65 -3.71 11.74
CA GLY A 95 -1.65 -3.75 12.82
C GLY A 95 -1.59 -2.48 13.67
N ASP A 96 -2.15 -1.37 13.18
CA ASP A 96 -2.23 -0.09 13.90
C ASP A 96 -3.56 0.08 14.68
N THR A 97 -4.46 -0.91 14.59
CA THR A 97 -5.66 -0.99 15.45
C THR A 97 -5.33 -1.74 16.74
N ILE A 98 -4.35 -1.26 17.51
CA ILE A 98 -4.38 -1.50 18.94
C ILE A 98 -5.24 -0.39 19.54
N ASP A 99 -6.55 -0.64 19.51
CA ASP A 99 -7.50 0.02 20.41
C ASP A 99 -7.00 -0.24 21.82
N GLU A 100 -6.27 0.71 22.41
CA GLU A 100 -6.02 0.74 23.84
C GLU A 100 -7.41 0.75 24.49
N PRO A 101 -7.84 -0.31 25.20
CA PRO A 101 -9.05 -0.20 25.98
C PRO A 101 -8.78 0.92 26.98
N LEU A 102 -9.54 2.00 26.86
CA LEU A 102 -9.58 3.08 27.85
C LEU A 102 -9.67 2.41 29.22
N ASP A 103 -8.56 2.44 29.94
CA ASP A 103 -8.47 2.06 31.33
C ASP A 103 -9.27 3.09 32.10
N ASP A 104 -10.60 2.90 32.09
CA ASP A 104 -11.54 3.44 33.08
C ASP A 104 -11.21 2.77 34.43
N ALA A 105 -10.07 3.16 35.01
CA ALA A 105 -9.73 2.90 36.38
C ALA A 105 -10.43 3.96 37.27
N VAL A 106 -11.57 3.51 37.80
CA VAL A 106 -12.37 4.03 38.92
C VAL A 106 -11.59 4.43 40.17
#